data_AF-A0AAD9P7R8-F1
#
_entry.id   AF-A0AAD9P7R8-F1
#
_cell.length_a   1.000
_cell.length_b   1.000
_cell.length_c   1.000
_cell.angle_alpha   90.00
_cell.angle_beta   90.00
_cell.angle_gamma   90.00
#
_symmetry.space_group_name_H-M   'P 1'
#
loop_
_entity.id
_entity.type
_entity.pdbx_description
1 polymer ?
#
loop_
_entity_poly.entity_id
_entity_poly.type
_entity_poly.pdbx_seq_one_letter_code
_entity_poly.pdbx_strand_id
1 'polypeptide(L)'
;MLKRSEAPLTGNDRYEGFCVDILKEIAQIVGFKYSIKLVADGKYGAPDDDGNWNGMNADLAVASLTINYIREQVIDFTKPFMNLGISILFKRPRRESPGLFSFLNPLAVEIWLYNPHPCNTENEVVENMFTMSNSFWFAVGTLMQQGSDINPHAVSTRIVGGIWWFFTLIIISSYTANLAAFLTVERMESKIPVYQRMWAFMESHERPVFVKTSQEGIDRVLNDNYAFLMESTMIDYNIQRNCELMQVGGLLDSKGYGIGTPIGG
;
A
#
# COMPACT_ATOMS: atom_id res chain seq x y z
N MET A 1 20.41 21.68 1.94
CA MET A 1 21.46 20.90 2.62
C MET A 1 22.77 21.66 2.55
N LEU A 2 23.73 21.41 3.44
CA LEU A 2 25.08 21.96 3.28
C LEU A 2 25.78 21.25 2.13
N LYS A 3 26.37 22.03 1.23
CA LYS A 3 27.11 21.51 0.09
C LYS A 3 28.39 20.83 0.56
N ARG A 4 28.60 19.59 0.13
CA ARG A 4 29.85 18.87 0.40
C ARG A 4 30.94 19.40 -0.54
N SER A 5 31.82 20.25 -0.03
CA SER A 5 32.98 20.78 -0.77
C SER A 5 34.21 20.84 0.12
N GLU A 6 35.37 20.54 -0.46
CA GLU A 6 36.68 20.67 0.18
C GLU A 6 37.11 22.14 0.33
N ALA A 7 36.54 23.05 -0.48
CA ALA A 7 36.82 24.47 -0.39
C ALA A 7 35.86 25.17 0.60
N PRO A 8 36.33 26.14 1.39
CA PRO A 8 35.47 26.92 2.28
C PRO A 8 34.54 27.81 1.44
N LEU A 9 33.30 27.35 1.26
CA LEU A 9 32.23 28.12 0.62
C LEU A 9 31.75 29.22 1.58
N THR A 10 31.45 30.41 1.06
CA THR A 10 30.95 31.54 1.85
C THR A 10 29.57 31.98 1.36
N GLY A 11 28.77 32.57 2.25
CA GLY A 11 27.44 33.08 1.90
C GLY A 11 26.43 31.99 1.52
N ASN A 12 25.71 32.20 0.41
CA ASN A 12 24.63 31.34 -0.07
C ASN A 12 25.15 30.06 -0.76
N ASP A 13 26.36 30.09 -1.32
CA ASP A 13 26.94 28.96 -2.07
C ASP A 13 27.26 27.74 -1.19
N ARG A 14 27.16 27.91 0.13
CA ARG A 14 27.27 26.84 1.14
C ARG A 14 26.11 25.86 1.10
N TYR A 15 24.99 26.22 0.47
CA TYR A 15 23.78 25.42 0.48
C TYR A 15 23.48 24.87 -0.92
N GLU A 16 23.01 23.64 -0.97
CA GLU A 16 22.53 22.98 -2.19
C GLU A 16 21.24 22.21 -1.93
N GLY A 17 20.50 21.93 -3.00
CA GLY A 17 19.29 21.10 -3.00
C GLY A 17 18.08 21.82 -3.59
N PHE A 18 16.98 21.07 -3.68
CA PHE A 18 15.77 21.47 -4.39
C PHE A 18 15.24 22.87 -4.05
N CYS A 19 15.11 23.21 -2.76
CA CYS A 19 14.65 24.54 -2.34
C CYS A 19 15.63 25.68 -2.69
N VAL A 20 16.93 25.38 -2.76
CA VAL A 20 17.96 26.38 -3.14
C VAL A 20 17.86 26.69 -4.62
N ASP A 21 17.69 25.66 -5.45
CA ASP A 21 17.53 25.81 -6.89
C ASP A 21 16.23 26.57 -7.22
N ILE A 22 15.11 26.21 -6.57
CA ILE A 22 13.85 26.96 -6.70
C ILE A 22 14.01 28.42 -6.29
N LEU A 23 14.64 28.71 -5.14
CA LEU A 23 14.83 30.08 -4.68
C LEU A 23 15.67 30.89 -5.67
N LYS A 24 16.69 30.27 -6.28
CA LYS A 24 17.54 30.91 -7.29
C LYS A 24 16.74 31.26 -8.54
N GLU A 25 15.90 30.36 -9.03
CA GLU A 25 15.02 30.61 -10.19
C GLU A 25 14.00 31.72 -9.89
N ILE A 26 13.34 31.68 -8.73
CA ILE A 26 12.39 32.71 -8.31
C ILE A 26 13.07 34.07 -8.19
N ALA A 27 14.27 34.12 -7.60
CA ALA A 27 15.04 35.35 -7.46
C ALA A 27 15.46 35.94 -8.83
N GLN A 28 15.77 35.08 -9.80
CA GLN A 28 16.13 35.50 -11.16
C GLN A 28 14.92 36.07 -11.93
N ILE A 29 13.73 35.51 -11.73
CA ILE A 29 12.50 35.96 -12.40
C ILE A 29 12.01 37.28 -11.79
N VAL A 30 11.97 37.37 -10.47
CA VAL A 30 11.41 38.53 -9.74
C VAL A 30 12.45 39.65 -9.57
N GLY A 31 13.75 39.31 -9.55
CA GLY A 31 14.83 40.28 -9.49
C GLY A 31 15.21 40.75 -8.08
N PHE A 32 15.08 39.91 -7.05
CA PHE A 32 15.48 40.25 -5.68
C PHE A 32 16.80 39.61 -5.25
N LYS A 33 17.47 40.25 -4.27
CA LYS A 33 18.64 39.69 -3.59
C LYS A 33 18.17 38.95 -2.34
N TYR A 34 18.81 37.81 -2.04
CA TYR A 34 18.46 36.98 -0.89
C TYR A 34 19.69 36.53 -0.11
N SER A 35 19.48 36.19 1.17
CA SER A 35 20.49 35.55 2.01
C SER A 35 19.87 34.37 2.74
N ILE A 36 20.44 33.18 2.55
CA ILE A 36 19.92 31.95 3.15
C ILE A 36 20.34 31.89 4.62
N LYS A 37 19.35 31.76 5.51
CA LYS A 37 19.55 31.54 6.94
C LYS A 37 18.90 30.24 7.37
N LEU A 38 19.58 29.49 8.23
CA LEU A 38 19.00 28.30 8.87
C LEU A 38 18.18 28.74 10.08
N VAL A 39 17.11 28.00 10.33
CA VAL A 39 16.28 28.18 11.53
C VAL A 39 17.10 27.83 12.77
N ALA A 40 17.06 28.68 13.79
CA ALA A 40 17.87 28.50 15.01
C ALA A 40 17.49 27.26 15.83
N ASP A 41 16.19 26.95 15.90
CA ASP A 41 15.67 25.81 16.68
C ASP A 41 15.52 24.51 15.87
N GLY A 42 15.74 24.56 14.55
CA GLY A 42 15.57 23.42 13.65
C GLY A 42 14.14 22.90 13.51
N LYS A 43 13.13 23.66 13.95
CA LYS A 43 11.71 23.28 13.90
C LYS A 43 10.99 23.99 12.75
N TYR A 44 9.91 23.37 12.28
CA TYR A 44 9.06 23.95 11.22
C TYR A 44 8.15 25.08 11.69
N GLY A 45 7.88 25.15 13.00
CA GLY A 45 6.95 26.11 13.60
C GLY A 45 5.64 25.46 14.01
N ALA A 46 5.38 25.55 15.31
CA ALA A 46 4.15 25.15 15.99
C ALA A 46 3.82 26.21 17.06
N PRO A 47 2.52 26.46 17.32
CA PRO A 47 2.11 27.32 18.41
C PRO A 47 2.47 26.65 19.75
N ASP A 48 3.00 27.44 20.67
CA ASP A 48 3.18 27.08 22.06
C ASP A 48 1.85 27.25 22.84
N ASP A 49 1.79 26.75 24.08
CA ASP A 49 0.58 26.88 24.93
C ASP A 49 0.20 28.35 25.17
N ASP A 50 1.19 29.25 25.15
CA ASP A 50 1.02 30.71 25.29
C ASP A 50 0.61 31.40 23.96
N GLY A 51 0.43 30.66 22.87
CA GLY A 51 0.07 31.19 21.55
C GLY A 51 1.25 31.80 20.76
N ASN A 52 2.46 31.75 21.30
CA ASN A 52 3.67 32.18 20.59
C ASN A 52 4.11 31.13 19.57
N TRP A 53 4.61 31.57 18.42
CA TRP A 53 5.09 30.67 17.37
C TRP A 53 6.60 30.48 17.44
N ASN A 54 7.04 29.22 17.42
CA ASN A 54 8.45 28.86 17.25
C ASN A 54 8.78 28.61 15.77
N GLY A 55 10.03 28.20 15.48
CA GLY A 55 10.45 27.81 14.14
C GLY A 55 10.89 28.99 13.25
N MET A 56 10.37 29.00 12.02
CA MET A 56 10.84 29.87 10.94
C MET A 56 10.39 31.32 11.14
N ASN A 57 11.34 32.22 11.41
CA ASN A 57 11.14 33.67 11.39
C ASN A 57 11.99 34.32 10.29
N ALA A 58 11.36 34.65 9.16
CA ALA A 58 12.02 35.20 7.98
C ALA A 58 11.02 35.94 7.06
N ASP A 59 11.53 36.77 6.16
CA ASP A 59 10.73 37.50 5.15
C ASP A 59 10.16 36.57 4.06
N LEU A 60 10.82 35.44 3.81
CA LEU A 60 10.38 34.42 2.87
C LEU A 60 10.81 33.04 3.36
N ALA A 61 9.86 32.11 3.48
CA ALA A 61 10.09 30.75 3.91
C ALA A 61 9.97 29.78 2.73
N VAL A 62 11.12 29.43 2.11
CA VAL A 62 11.20 28.38 1.08
C VAL A 62 11.72 27.09 1.72
N ALA A 63 10.81 26.20 2.08
CA ALA A 63 11.10 24.90 2.69
C ALA A 63 10.04 23.86 2.32
N SER A 64 10.21 22.62 2.77
CA SER A 64 9.14 21.60 2.80
C SER A 64 8.10 21.93 3.87
N LEU A 65 7.47 23.10 3.74
CA LEU A 65 6.49 23.62 4.69
C LEU A 65 5.08 23.27 4.21
N THR A 66 4.44 22.37 4.93
CA THR A 66 3.08 21.93 4.62
C THR A 66 2.08 23.04 4.93
N ILE A 67 1.25 23.37 3.95
CA ILE A 67 0.15 24.33 4.08
C ILE A 67 -0.88 23.76 5.06
N ASN A 68 -1.22 24.53 6.09
CA ASN A 68 -2.18 24.14 7.11
C ASN A 68 -3.02 25.37 7.51
N TYR A 69 -4.30 25.15 7.80
CA TYR A 69 -5.25 26.16 8.24
C TYR A 69 -4.71 27.03 9.39
N ILE A 70 -4.11 26.44 10.42
CA ILE A 70 -3.59 27.20 11.56
C ILE A 70 -2.41 28.11 11.16
N ARG A 71 -1.61 27.68 10.18
CA ARG A 71 -0.49 28.49 9.67
C ARG A 71 -0.98 29.59 8.73
N GLU A 72 -1.99 29.33 7.91
CA GLU A 72 -2.64 30.33 7.05
C GLU A 72 -3.26 31.50 7.83
N GLN A 73 -3.51 31.35 9.14
CA GLN A 73 -3.99 32.44 9.98
C GLN A 73 -2.91 33.47 10.35
N VAL A 74 -1.63 33.10 10.27
CA VAL A 74 -0.49 33.94 10.71
C VAL A 74 0.50 34.27 9.59
N ILE A 75 0.49 33.51 8.50
CA ILE A 75 1.31 33.72 7.29
C ILE A 75 0.48 33.43 6.04
N ASP A 76 0.82 34.09 4.95
CA ASP A 76 0.24 33.79 3.64
C ASP A 76 1.06 32.69 2.94
N PHE A 77 0.37 31.83 2.19
CA PHE A 77 1.01 30.80 1.37
C PHE A 77 0.78 31.03 -0.11
N THR A 78 1.80 30.73 -0.91
CA THR A 78 1.63 30.60 -2.36
C THR A 78 0.77 29.38 -2.70
N LYS A 79 0.34 29.28 -3.96
CA LYS A 79 -0.18 28.01 -4.47
C LYS A 79 0.86 26.89 -4.24
N PRO A 80 0.41 25.68 -3.89
CA PRO A 80 1.33 24.58 -3.60
C PRO A 80 2.14 24.26 -4.86
N PHE A 81 3.46 24.20 -4.73
CA PHE A 81 4.35 23.84 -5.83
C PHE A 81 4.58 22.33 -5.92
N MET A 82 4.17 21.57 -4.90
CA MET A 82 4.29 20.13 -4.82
C MET A 82 3.13 19.55 -3.99
N ASN A 83 2.43 18.56 -4.55
CA ASN A 83 1.38 17.83 -3.85
C ASN A 83 1.97 16.57 -3.19
N LEU A 84 1.55 16.28 -1.97
CA LEU A 84 1.99 15.14 -1.17
C LEU A 84 0.89 14.69 -0.22
N GLY A 85 1.10 13.56 0.45
CA GLY A 85 0.22 13.11 1.52
C GLY A 85 0.97 12.25 2.53
N ILE A 86 0.36 11.98 3.66
CA ILE A 86 0.86 11.01 4.63
C ILE A 86 0.69 9.61 4.02
N SER A 87 1.76 8.81 4.08
CA SER A 87 1.74 7.42 3.71
C SER A 87 2.56 6.58 4.71
N ILE A 88 2.51 5.26 4.54
CA ILE A 88 3.15 4.30 5.44
C ILE A 88 4.46 3.81 4.82
N LEU A 89 5.57 4.00 5.53
CA LEU A 89 6.87 3.40 5.25
C LEU A 89 7.01 2.08 6.01
N PHE A 90 7.39 1.02 5.30
CA PHE A 90 7.57 -0.31 5.88
C PHE A 90 8.82 -0.99 5.34
N LYS A 91 9.37 -1.94 6.10
CA LYS A 91 10.46 -2.79 5.62
C LYS A 91 9.94 -3.78 4.59
N ARG A 92 10.61 -3.85 3.44
CA ARG A 92 10.32 -4.82 2.41
C ARG A 92 10.50 -6.23 2.98
N PRO A 93 9.48 -7.10 2.93
CA PRO A 93 9.63 -8.47 3.36
C PRO A 93 10.66 -9.15 2.48
N ARG A 94 11.65 -9.81 3.09
CA ARG A 94 12.60 -10.63 2.34
C ARG A 94 11.81 -11.81 1.78
N ARG A 95 11.84 -12.00 0.46
CA ARG A 95 11.37 -13.24 -0.15
C ARG A 95 12.25 -14.35 0.41
N GLU A 96 11.68 -15.18 1.28
CA GLU A 96 12.36 -16.39 1.73
C GLU A 96 12.67 -17.20 0.48
N SER A 97 13.93 -17.60 0.31
CA SER A 97 14.29 -18.49 -0.78
C SER A 97 13.42 -19.74 -0.63
N PRO A 98 12.67 -20.14 -1.67
CA PRO A 98 11.90 -21.37 -1.61
C PRO A 98 12.84 -22.47 -1.10
N GLY A 99 12.45 -23.14 -0.01
CA GLY A 99 13.26 -24.22 0.56
C GLY A 99 13.57 -25.26 -0.51
N LEU A 100 14.60 -26.08 -0.29
CA LEU A 100 15.06 -27.11 -1.25
C LEU A 100 13.91 -27.97 -1.82
N PHE A 101 12.78 -28.06 -1.12
CA PHE A 101 11.58 -28.80 -1.49
C PHE A 101 10.33 -27.95 -1.80
N SER A 102 10.45 -26.64 -2.06
CA SER A 102 9.29 -25.81 -2.44
C SER A 102 8.64 -26.25 -3.75
N PHE A 103 9.35 -27.03 -4.57
CA PHE A 103 8.83 -27.72 -5.75
C PHE A 103 7.87 -28.88 -5.41
N LEU A 104 7.86 -29.35 -4.15
CA LEU A 104 6.91 -30.33 -3.63
C LEU A 104 5.64 -29.69 -3.06
N ASN A 105 5.50 -28.36 -3.07
CA ASN A 105 4.25 -27.69 -2.69
C ASN A 105 3.02 -28.18 -3.51
N PRO A 106 3.14 -28.51 -4.82
CA PRO A 106 2.08 -29.17 -5.58
C PRO A 106 1.94 -30.69 -5.31
N LEU A 107 2.87 -31.29 -4.56
CA LEU A 107 2.96 -32.73 -4.23
C LEU A 107 2.66 -33.02 -2.74
N ALA A 108 2.13 -32.04 -1.99
CA ALA A 108 1.70 -32.24 -0.62
C ALA A 108 0.79 -33.49 -0.52
N VAL A 109 1.05 -34.36 0.46
CA VAL A 109 0.42 -35.70 0.62
C VAL A 109 -1.12 -35.66 0.63
N GLU A 110 -1.72 -34.53 0.99
CA GLU A 110 -3.18 -34.32 0.92
C GLU A 110 -3.75 -34.32 -0.52
N ILE A 111 -2.94 -33.99 -1.53
CA ILE A 111 -3.37 -33.95 -2.94
C ILE A 111 -3.29 -35.34 -3.60
N TRP A 112 -2.39 -36.21 -3.12
CA TRP A 112 -2.08 -37.52 -3.71
C TRP A 112 -2.71 -38.72 -2.98
N LEU A 113 -3.47 -38.51 -1.91
CA LEU A 113 -4.22 -39.53 -1.17
C LEU A 113 -5.53 -39.99 -1.87
N TYR A 114 -5.56 -40.01 -3.20
CA TYR A 114 -6.50 -40.86 -3.94
C TYR A 114 -5.79 -41.50 -5.13
N ASN A 115 -5.61 -42.83 -5.06
CA ASN A 115 -4.76 -43.60 -5.96
C ASN A 115 -5.32 -43.64 -7.40
N PRO A 116 -4.57 -43.14 -8.39
CA PRO A 116 -4.90 -43.19 -9.79
C PRO A 116 -4.23 -44.41 -10.46
N HIS A 117 -5.03 -45.22 -11.18
CA HIS A 117 -4.64 -46.34 -12.08
C HIS A 117 -4.33 -47.70 -11.40
N PRO A 118 -4.01 -48.80 -12.11
CA PRO A 118 -3.96 -49.06 -13.56
C PRO A 118 -4.38 -50.48 -14.02
N CYS A 119 -5.00 -51.36 -13.24
CA CYS A 119 -5.04 -52.79 -13.62
C CYS A 119 -6.45 -53.40 -13.61
N ASN A 120 -7.11 -53.48 -14.77
CA ASN A 120 -7.72 -54.75 -15.18
C ASN A 120 -7.92 -54.84 -16.70
N THR A 121 -7.14 -55.73 -17.31
CA THR A 121 -7.31 -56.26 -18.65
C THR A 121 -8.33 -57.38 -18.61
N GLU A 122 -9.22 -57.44 -19.60
CA GLU A 122 -10.18 -58.52 -19.91
C GLU A 122 -11.58 -58.36 -19.31
N ASN A 123 -12.56 -58.03 -20.16
CA ASN A 123 -13.77 -58.85 -20.41
C ASN A 123 -14.67 -58.25 -21.51
N GLU A 124 -14.97 -59.08 -22.52
CA GLU A 124 -15.84 -58.80 -23.68
C GLU A 124 -17.32 -59.03 -23.35
N VAL A 125 -17.95 -58.13 -22.59
CA VAL A 125 -19.43 -58.06 -22.52
C VAL A 125 -19.88 -56.61 -22.38
N VAL A 126 -20.81 -56.17 -23.23
CA VAL A 126 -21.39 -54.81 -23.14
C VAL A 126 -22.33 -54.76 -21.94
N GLU A 127 -21.79 -54.35 -20.79
CA GLU A 127 -22.51 -54.17 -19.54
C GLU A 127 -23.00 -52.73 -19.34
N ASN A 128 -24.08 -52.59 -18.57
CA ASN A 128 -24.68 -51.31 -18.25
C ASN A 128 -23.65 -50.39 -17.56
N MET A 129 -23.22 -49.32 -18.23
CA MET A 129 -22.07 -48.50 -17.80
C MET A 129 -22.35 -47.62 -16.57
N PHE A 130 -23.57 -47.64 -16.01
CA PHE A 130 -23.90 -46.98 -14.74
C PHE A 130 -23.62 -47.92 -13.56
N THR A 131 -22.35 -48.11 -13.23
CA THR A 131 -21.94 -48.59 -11.91
C THR A 131 -22.08 -47.45 -10.88
N MET A 132 -22.12 -47.76 -9.57
CA MET A 132 -22.17 -46.72 -8.51
C MET A 132 -21.03 -45.70 -8.64
N SER A 133 -19.85 -46.17 -9.03
CA SER A 133 -18.67 -45.32 -9.27
C SER A 133 -18.83 -44.43 -10.51
N ASN A 134 -19.37 -44.96 -11.61
CA ASN A 134 -19.62 -44.18 -12.82
C ASN A 134 -20.76 -43.17 -12.66
N SER A 135 -21.76 -43.48 -11.83
CA SER A 135 -22.85 -42.56 -11.47
C SER A 135 -22.33 -41.41 -10.60
N PHE A 136 -21.43 -41.71 -9.66
CA PHE A 136 -20.74 -40.69 -8.87
C PHE A 136 -19.86 -39.80 -9.74
N TRP A 137 -19.06 -40.39 -10.64
CA TRP A 137 -18.21 -39.65 -11.57
C TRP A 137 -19.03 -38.78 -12.55
N PHE A 138 -20.18 -39.27 -13.01
CA PHE A 138 -21.14 -38.50 -13.79
C PHE A 138 -21.67 -37.27 -13.02
N ALA A 139 -21.99 -37.42 -11.72
CA ALA A 139 -22.45 -36.30 -10.89
C ALA A 139 -21.36 -35.26 -10.65
N VAL A 140 -20.10 -35.68 -10.46
CA VAL A 140 -18.95 -34.78 -10.29
C VAL A 140 -18.59 -34.08 -11.60
N GLY A 141 -18.55 -34.79 -12.73
CA GLY A 141 -18.24 -34.21 -14.05
C GLY A 141 -19.27 -33.20 -14.52
N THR A 142 -20.55 -33.41 -14.19
CA THR A 142 -21.63 -32.45 -14.48
C THR A 142 -21.62 -31.22 -13.56
N LEU A 143 -21.12 -31.35 -12.32
CA LEU A 143 -20.90 -30.22 -11.41
C LEU A 143 -19.71 -29.35 -11.85
N MET A 144 -18.64 -29.96 -12.36
CA MET A 144 -17.44 -29.25 -12.84
C MET A 144 -17.57 -28.73 -14.30
N GLN A 145 -18.76 -28.84 -14.91
CA GLN A 145 -19.04 -28.44 -16.30
C GLN A 145 -18.15 -29.11 -17.37
N GLN A 146 -17.45 -30.19 -17.04
CA GLN A 146 -16.52 -30.86 -17.97
C GLN A 146 -17.20 -31.89 -18.87
N GLY A 147 -18.50 -32.14 -18.68
CA GLY A 147 -19.22 -33.19 -19.39
C GLY A 147 -18.71 -34.58 -18.99
N SER A 148 -19.39 -35.62 -19.43
CA SER A 148 -19.00 -37.01 -19.19
C SER A 148 -19.15 -37.81 -20.46
N ASP A 149 -18.19 -38.68 -20.77
CA ASP A 149 -18.22 -39.57 -21.95
C ASP A 149 -19.33 -40.64 -21.90
N ILE A 150 -20.07 -40.73 -20.79
CA ILE A 150 -21.16 -41.68 -20.58
C ILE A 150 -22.50 -40.98 -20.76
N ASN A 151 -23.26 -41.37 -21.78
CA ASN A 151 -24.59 -40.81 -22.07
C ASN A 151 -25.70 -41.76 -21.58
N PRO A 152 -26.66 -41.31 -20.75
CA PRO A 152 -27.82 -42.11 -20.39
C PRO A 152 -28.69 -42.45 -21.62
N HIS A 153 -28.78 -43.74 -21.92
CA HIS A 153 -29.60 -44.27 -23.03
C HIS A 153 -31.09 -44.41 -22.66
N ALA A 154 -31.42 -44.65 -21.38
CA ALA A 154 -32.79 -44.81 -20.91
C ALA A 154 -33.49 -43.47 -20.62
N VAL A 155 -34.81 -43.42 -20.83
CA VAL A 155 -35.60 -42.17 -20.66
C VAL A 155 -35.65 -41.72 -19.20
N SER A 156 -35.71 -42.65 -18.24
CA SER A 156 -35.73 -42.34 -16.80
C SER A 156 -34.44 -41.68 -16.32
N THR A 157 -33.28 -42.14 -16.79
CA THR A 157 -31.97 -41.58 -16.42
C THR A 157 -31.71 -40.21 -17.04
N ARG A 158 -32.31 -39.92 -18.21
CA ARG A 158 -32.29 -38.57 -18.81
C ARG A 158 -33.09 -37.54 -17.99
N ILE A 159 -34.24 -37.93 -17.45
CA ILE A 159 -35.07 -37.03 -16.61
C ILE A 159 -34.31 -36.68 -15.31
N VAL A 160 -33.71 -37.69 -14.66
CA VAL A 160 -32.91 -37.47 -13.45
C VAL A 160 -31.68 -36.61 -13.74
N GLY A 161 -30.97 -36.85 -14.85
CA GLY A 161 -29.85 -36.02 -15.29
C GLY A 161 -30.25 -34.58 -15.60
N GLY A 162 -31.43 -34.35 -16.18
CA GLY A 162 -31.95 -33.01 -16.46
C GLY A 162 -32.28 -32.21 -15.19
N ILE A 163 -32.90 -32.85 -14.19
CA ILE A 163 -33.18 -32.22 -12.88
C ILE A 163 -31.86 -31.91 -12.16
N TRP A 164 -30.91 -32.84 -12.17
CA TRP A 164 -29.60 -32.65 -11.58
C TRP A 164 -28.83 -31.50 -12.24
N TRP A 165 -28.85 -31.42 -13.57
CA TRP A 165 -28.21 -30.34 -14.32
C TRP A 165 -28.80 -28.97 -14.01
N PHE A 166 -30.12 -28.87 -13.85
CA PHE A 166 -30.77 -27.62 -13.45
C PHE A 166 -30.36 -27.17 -12.04
N PHE A 167 -30.23 -28.12 -11.11
CA PHE A 167 -29.77 -27.87 -9.75
C PHE A 167 -28.32 -27.36 -9.70
N THR A 168 -27.40 -27.98 -10.44
CA THR A 168 -25.99 -27.55 -10.46
C THR A 168 -25.81 -26.17 -11.09
N LEU A 169 -26.62 -25.81 -12.09
CA LEU A 169 -26.63 -24.49 -12.70
C LEU A 169 -26.97 -23.39 -11.67
N ILE A 170 -28.00 -23.60 -10.85
CA ILE A 170 -28.40 -22.66 -9.79
C ILE A 170 -27.28 -22.47 -8.76
N ILE A 171 -26.63 -23.56 -8.33
CA ILE A 171 -25.53 -23.50 -7.36
C ILE A 171 -24.36 -22.68 -7.93
N ILE A 172 -23.92 -22.97 -9.15
CA ILE A 172 -22.78 -22.26 -9.76
C ILE A 172 -23.12 -20.77 -9.98
N SER A 173 -24.34 -20.46 -10.42
CA SER A 173 -24.79 -19.08 -10.61
C SER A 173 -24.81 -18.30 -9.29
N SER A 174 -25.31 -18.90 -8.20
CA SER A 174 -25.32 -18.26 -6.88
C SER A 174 -23.91 -18.03 -6.32
N TYR A 175 -23.01 -19.01 -6.50
CA TYR A 175 -21.63 -18.92 -6.05
C TYR A 175 -20.84 -17.86 -6.82
N THR A 176 -20.96 -17.84 -8.15
CA THR A 176 -20.31 -16.84 -9.01
C THR A 176 -20.82 -15.43 -8.76
N ALA A 177 -22.13 -15.25 -8.50
CA ALA A 177 -22.71 -13.96 -8.12
C ALA A 177 -22.16 -13.46 -6.77
N ASN A 178 -22.05 -14.35 -5.77
CA ASN A 178 -21.52 -14.00 -4.46
C ASN A 178 -20.00 -13.68 -4.51
N LEU A 179 -19.24 -14.45 -5.32
CA LEU A 179 -17.82 -14.18 -5.55
C LEU A 179 -17.60 -12.86 -6.29
N ALA A 180 -18.39 -12.54 -7.32
CA ALA A 180 -18.31 -11.28 -8.03
C ALA A 180 -18.70 -10.09 -7.14
N ALA A 181 -19.72 -10.24 -6.28
CA ALA A 181 -20.06 -9.25 -5.27
C ALA A 181 -18.87 -9.00 -4.33
N PHE A 182 -18.22 -10.06 -3.84
CA PHE A 182 -17.03 -9.93 -3.00
C PHE A 182 -15.85 -9.24 -3.71
N LEU A 183 -15.58 -9.59 -4.96
CA LEU A 183 -14.50 -8.99 -5.77
C LEU A 183 -14.78 -7.55 -6.20
N THR A 184 -16.04 -7.09 -6.12
CA THR A 184 -16.45 -5.71 -6.46
C THR A 184 -16.69 -4.83 -5.23
N VAL A 185 -16.57 -5.36 -4.00
CA VAL A 185 -16.52 -4.51 -2.79
C VAL A 185 -15.14 -3.85 -2.69
N GLU A 186 -14.88 -2.89 -3.57
CA GLU A 186 -14.03 -1.76 -3.23
C GLU A 186 -14.88 -0.75 -2.48
N ARG A 187 -14.84 -0.83 -1.14
CA ARG A 187 -15.57 0.11 -0.30
C ARG A 187 -14.85 1.47 -0.32
N MET A 188 -15.21 2.31 -1.28
CA MET A 188 -14.94 3.75 -1.22
C MET A 188 -16.04 4.46 -0.42
N GLU A 189 -15.67 4.99 0.75
CA GLU A 189 -15.80 6.41 1.17
C GLU A 189 -15.57 6.57 2.70
N SER A 190 -14.93 7.66 3.11
CA SER A 190 -14.24 7.83 4.41
C SER A 190 -14.93 8.77 5.42
N LYS A 191 -15.18 8.24 6.64
CA LYS A 191 -15.28 8.90 7.98
C LYS A 191 -14.84 7.87 9.04
N ILE A 192 -13.52 7.66 9.19
CA ILE A 192 -12.98 6.30 9.41
C ILE A 192 -12.65 5.98 10.90
N PRO A 193 -13.30 4.98 11.54
CA PRO A 193 -12.99 4.52 12.91
C PRO A 193 -11.58 3.93 13.09
N VAL A 194 -10.93 3.55 11.99
CA VAL A 194 -9.55 3.04 11.96
C VAL A 194 -8.55 4.08 12.47
N TYR A 195 -8.66 5.36 12.08
CA TYR A 195 -7.74 6.39 12.56
C TYR A 195 -7.91 6.67 14.05
N GLN A 196 -9.13 6.64 14.57
CA GLN A 196 -9.40 6.77 16.00
C GLN A 196 -8.81 5.59 16.79
N ARG A 197 -8.93 4.36 16.27
CA ARG A 197 -8.31 3.18 16.87
C ARG A 197 -6.78 3.25 16.80
N MET A 198 -6.22 3.71 15.68
CA MET A 198 -4.78 3.92 15.55
C MET A 198 -4.27 4.96 16.56
N TRP A 199 -4.96 6.09 16.72
CA TRP A 199 -4.58 7.10 17.70
C TRP A 199 -4.65 6.56 19.13
N ALA A 200 -5.77 5.92 19.51
CA ALA A 200 -5.92 5.32 20.83
C ALA A 200 -4.80 4.30 21.12
N PHE A 201 -4.42 3.50 20.11
CA PHE A 201 -3.30 2.59 20.21
C PHE A 201 -1.95 3.31 20.39
N MET A 202 -1.70 4.40 19.64
CA MET A 202 -0.46 5.18 19.76
C MET A 202 -0.33 5.89 21.13
N GLU A 203 -1.45 6.32 21.69
CA GLU A 203 -1.51 7.03 22.97
C GLU A 203 -1.43 6.07 24.17
N SER A 204 -2.07 4.89 24.09
CA SER A 204 -2.12 3.93 25.20
C SER A 204 -0.93 2.96 25.23
N HIS A 205 -0.02 2.99 24.26
CA HIS A 205 1.08 2.02 24.18
C HIS A 205 2.18 2.34 25.20
N GLU A 206 2.62 1.31 25.95
CA GLU A 206 3.67 1.47 26.97
C GLU A 206 5.06 1.78 26.40
N ARG A 207 5.34 1.37 25.15
CA ARG A 207 6.59 1.70 24.45
C ARG A 207 6.38 2.98 23.63
N PRO A 208 7.33 3.94 23.66
CA PRO A 208 7.19 5.16 22.87
C PRO A 208 7.12 4.81 21.39
N VAL A 209 5.96 5.06 20.78
CA VAL A 209 5.74 4.91 19.33
C VAL A 209 6.28 6.14 18.60
N PHE A 210 6.17 7.32 19.22
CA PHE A 210 6.67 8.58 18.67
C PHE A 210 8.20 8.64 18.67
N VAL A 211 8.76 9.13 17.57
CA VAL A 211 10.20 9.38 17.38
C VAL A 211 10.46 10.87 17.29
N LYS A 212 11.65 11.32 17.70
CA LYS A 212 11.98 12.76 17.70
C LYS A 212 12.47 13.23 16.34
N THR A 213 13.11 12.34 15.58
CA THR A 213 13.66 12.66 14.26
C THR A 213 13.21 11.67 13.20
N SER A 214 13.10 12.13 11.96
CA SER A 214 12.72 11.28 10.83
C SER A 214 13.72 10.15 10.58
N GLN A 215 15.02 10.40 10.84
CA GLN A 215 16.06 9.38 10.66
C GLN A 215 15.93 8.24 11.67
N GLU A 216 15.69 8.56 12.94
CA GLU A 216 15.40 7.58 14.00
C GLU A 216 14.19 6.70 13.63
N GLY A 217 13.14 7.31 13.06
CA GLY A 217 11.97 6.58 12.56
C GLY A 217 12.31 5.59 11.44
N ILE A 218 13.13 5.99 10.47
CA ILE A 218 13.56 5.13 9.35
C ILE A 218 14.44 3.97 9.86
N ASP A 219 15.38 4.26 10.76
CA ASP A 219 16.27 3.24 11.32
C ASP A 219 15.48 2.20 12.13
N ARG A 220 14.41 2.64 12.82
CA ARG A 220 13.50 1.74 13.54
C ARG A 220 12.69 0.84 12.59
N VAL A 221 12.23 1.36 11.45
CA VAL A 221 11.56 0.53 10.42
C VAL A 221 12.48 -0.57 9.89
N LEU A 222 13.78 -0.29 9.74
CA LEU A 222 14.73 -1.27 9.23
C LEU A 222 15.06 -2.37 10.25
N ASN A 223 15.13 -2.03 11.53
CA ASN A 223 15.58 -2.95 12.57
C ASN A 223 14.43 -3.70 13.27
N ASP A 224 13.32 -3.02 13.51
CA ASP A 224 12.16 -3.56 14.22
C ASP A 224 10.99 -3.83 13.27
N ASN A 225 10.00 -4.62 13.73
CA ASN A 225 8.71 -4.75 13.04
C ASN A 225 7.86 -3.50 13.30
N TYR A 226 8.27 -2.39 12.69
CA TYR A 226 7.71 -1.06 12.88
C TYR A 226 7.29 -0.46 11.54
N ALA A 227 6.13 0.21 11.54
CA ALA A 227 5.65 0.99 10.41
C ALA A 227 5.73 2.47 10.77
N PHE A 228 6.28 3.28 9.88
CA PHE A 228 6.44 4.71 10.13
C PHE A 228 5.56 5.55 9.21
N LEU A 229 4.80 6.47 9.79
CA LEU A 229 3.97 7.43 9.04
C LEU A 229 4.83 8.62 8.66
N MET A 230 4.93 8.89 7.36
CA MET A 230 5.76 9.96 6.81
C MET A 230 5.13 10.50 5.52
N GLU A 231 5.48 11.73 5.16
CA GLU A 231 5.10 12.34 3.88
C GLU A 231 5.64 11.53 2.69
N SER A 232 4.81 11.33 1.68
CA SER A 232 5.08 10.48 0.52
C SER A 232 6.34 10.87 -0.23
N THR A 233 6.61 12.16 -0.39
CA THR A 233 7.81 12.68 -1.06
C THR A 233 9.09 12.26 -0.34
N MET A 234 9.07 12.22 0.99
CA MET A 234 10.19 11.77 1.79
C MET A 234 10.30 10.23 1.78
N ILE A 235 9.18 9.52 1.72
CA ILE A 235 9.16 8.06 1.53
C ILE A 235 9.80 7.67 0.19
N ASP A 236 9.38 8.29 -0.91
CA ASP A 236 9.91 8.06 -2.26
C ASP A 236 11.42 8.29 -2.31
N TYR A 237 11.88 9.39 -1.71
CA TYR A 237 13.30 9.72 -1.61
C TYR A 237 14.12 8.66 -0.86
N ASN A 238 13.58 8.12 0.24
CA ASN A 238 14.26 7.09 1.02
C ASN A 238 14.23 5.71 0.34
N ILE A 239 13.13 5.35 -0.34
CA ILE A 239 13.01 4.10 -1.10
C ILE A 239 13.98 4.09 -2.29
N GLN A 240 14.14 5.22 -2.99
CA GLN A 240 15.10 5.34 -4.09
C GLN A 240 16.55 5.11 -3.65
N ARG A 241 16.86 5.36 -2.38
CA ARG A 241 18.20 5.18 -1.81
C ARG A 241 18.39 3.85 -1.11
N ASN A 242 17.32 3.32 -0.52
CA ASN A 242 17.36 2.07 0.21
C ASN A 242 16.27 1.13 -0.29
N CYS A 243 16.69 0.12 -1.05
CA CYS A 243 15.82 -0.90 -1.62
C CYS A 243 15.16 -1.82 -0.58
N GLU A 244 15.63 -1.80 0.69
CA GLU A 244 14.99 -2.55 1.78
C GLU A 244 13.69 -1.90 2.28
N LEU A 245 13.38 -0.67 1.84
CA LEU A 245 12.15 0.02 2.20
C LEU A 245 11.08 -0.16 1.11
N MET A 246 9.82 -0.07 1.52
CA MET A 246 8.67 -0.02 0.63
C MET A 246 7.57 0.88 1.20
N GLN A 247 6.82 1.50 0.31
CA GLN A 247 5.59 2.19 0.66
C GLN A 247 4.44 1.17 0.66
N VAL A 248 3.57 1.25 1.66
CA VAL A 248 2.38 0.40 1.76
C VAL A 248 1.13 1.25 1.61
N GLY A 249 0.27 0.86 0.66
CA GLY A 249 -0.99 1.56 0.39
C GLY A 249 -0.83 2.86 -0.41
N GLY A 250 -1.91 3.64 -0.46
CA GLY A 250 -1.95 4.96 -1.08
C GLY A 250 -1.77 6.10 -0.08
N LEU A 251 -2.00 7.33 -0.54
CA LEU A 251 -1.99 8.51 0.32
C LEU A 251 -3.21 8.52 1.25
N LEU A 252 -2.98 8.73 2.54
CA LEU A 252 -4.03 8.81 3.57
C LEU A 252 -4.74 10.16 3.55
N ASP A 253 -4.08 11.20 3.05
CA ASP A 253 -4.58 12.54 2.88
C ASP A 253 -3.97 13.23 1.65
N SER A 254 -4.47 14.42 1.33
CA SER A 254 -3.94 15.27 0.25
C SER A 254 -3.52 16.61 0.83
N LYS A 255 -2.24 16.93 0.70
CA LYS A 255 -1.58 18.16 1.19
C LYS A 255 -0.65 18.69 0.10
N GLY A 256 -0.06 19.86 0.36
CA GLY A 256 0.97 20.39 -0.50
C GLY A 256 1.98 21.25 0.25
N TYR A 257 3.18 21.35 -0.30
CA TYR A 257 4.16 22.33 0.13
C TYR A 257 3.91 23.66 -0.56
N GLY A 258 3.89 24.73 0.23
CA GLY A 258 3.79 26.10 -0.23
C GLY A 258 4.98 26.93 0.24
N ILE A 259 5.20 28.06 -0.43
CA ILE A 259 6.15 29.07 0.04
C ILE A 259 5.40 30.00 0.99
N GLY A 260 5.94 30.20 2.19
CA GLY A 260 5.33 31.07 3.20
C GLY A 260 5.87 32.49 3.13
N THR A 261 4.99 33.48 3.24
CA THR A 261 5.31 34.92 3.34
C THR A 261 4.60 35.54 4.55
N PRO A 262 5.17 36.59 5.16
CA PRO A 262 4.43 37.41 6.12
C PRO A 262 3.13 37.94 5.50
N ILE A 263 2.09 38.11 6.32
CA ILE A 263 0.78 38.60 5.86
C ILE A 263 0.93 39.98 5.22
N GLY A 264 0.42 40.13 3.99
CA GLY A 264 0.43 41.40 3.26
C GLY A 264 1.76 41.78 2.62
N GLY A 265 2.67 40.83 2.43
CA GLY A 265 3.93 40.96 1.69
C GLY A 265 3.81 40.80 0.18
#